data_AF-A0A661QQE4-F1
#
_entry.id   AF-A0A661QQE4-F1
#
_cell.length_a   1.000
_cell.length_b   1.000
_cell.length_c   1.000
_cell.angle_alpha   90.00
_cell.angle_beta   90.00
_cell.angle_gamma   90.00
#
_symmetry.space_group_name_H-M   'P 1'
#
loop_
_entity.id
_entity.type
_entity.pdbx_description
1 polymer ?
#
loop_
_entity_poly.entity_id
_entity_poly.type
_entity_poly.pdbx_seq_one_letter_code
_entity_poly.pdbx_strand_id
1 'polypeptide(L)'
;MKKYQQVNEARMVLELPERATIGEIKSNYRNLIRKWHPDRCNKNKEKCKAMSTKIIAAYKIINDYCKNYKFSFSEQEVKNYLSAEEWWFERFGMNSLYSDNQE
;
A
#
# COMPACT_ATOMS: atom_id res chain seq x y z
N MET A 1 0.27 19.08 -12.57
CA MET A 1 1.30 18.77 -11.54
C MET A 1 0.81 18.83 -10.09
N LYS A 2 -0.15 19.71 -9.72
CA LYS A 2 -0.64 19.85 -8.33
C LYS A 2 -1.07 18.54 -7.64
N LYS A 3 -1.78 17.65 -8.35
CA LYS A 3 -2.30 16.39 -7.77
C LYS A 3 -1.18 15.39 -7.43
N TYR A 4 -0.17 15.25 -8.30
CA TYR A 4 0.99 14.41 -8.03
C TYR A 4 1.74 14.87 -6.78
N GLN A 5 2.00 16.18 -6.68
CA GLN A 5 2.70 16.75 -5.54
C GLN A 5 1.95 16.51 -4.22
N GLN A 6 0.63 16.72 -4.19
CA GLN A 6 -0.20 16.46 -3.01
C GLN A 6 -0.14 14.99 -2.56
N VAL A 7 -0.22 14.05 -3.51
CA VAL A 7 -0.14 12.62 -3.21
C VAL A 7 1.27 12.25 -2.75
N ASN A 8 2.31 12.77 -3.39
CA ASN A 8 3.69 12.48 -3.02
C ASN A 8 4.05 13.03 -1.63
N GLU A 9 3.63 14.25 -1.30
CA GLU A 9 3.79 14.82 0.04
C GLU A 9 3.04 14.01 1.10
N ALA A 10 1.79 13.63 0.83
CA ALA A 10 1.00 12.81 1.75
C ALA A 10 1.63 11.42 1.98
N ARG A 11 2.14 10.80 0.91
CA ARG A 11 2.88 9.53 0.97
C ARG A 11 4.11 9.64 1.87
N MET A 12 4.91 10.70 1.71
CA MET A 12 6.09 10.93 2.56
C MET A 12 5.71 11.13 4.04
N VAL A 13 4.62 11.86 4.33
CA VAL A 13 4.13 12.04 5.70
C VAL A 13 3.72 10.73 6.35
N LEU A 14 3.17 9.80 5.58
CA LEU A 14 2.79 8.46 6.04
C LEU A 14 3.96 7.45 6.02
N GLU A 15 5.17 7.90 5.69
CA GLU A 15 6.37 7.06 5.58
C GLU A 15 6.15 5.88 4.62
N LEU A 16 5.45 6.12 3.51
CA LEU A 16 5.11 5.09 2.52
C LEU A 16 6.08 5.11 1.33
N PRO A 17 6.45 3.96 0.75
CA PRO A 17 7.13 3.87 -0.55
C PRO A 17 6.19 4.24 -1.70
N GLU A 18 6.73 4.41 -2.92
CA GLU A 18 5.95 4.79 -4.11
C GLU A 18 4.85 3.78 -4.47
N ARG A 19 5.07 2.50 -4.12
CA ARG A 19 4.09 1.43 -4.25
C ARG A 19 3.79 0.85 -2.87
N ALA A 20 2.55 0.99 -2.42
CA ALA A 20 2.09 0.44 -1.17
C ALA A 20 0.67 -0.11 -1.32
N THR A 21 0.39 -1.21 -0.63
CA THR A 21 -0.93 -1.82 -0.53
C THR A 21 -1.81 -1.04 0.46
N ILE A 22 -3.13 -1.21 0.35
CA ILE A 22 -4.09 -0.64 1.33
C ILE A 22 -3.78 -1.13 2.76
N GLY A 23 -3.29 -2.37 2.89
CA GLY A 23 -2.86 -2.93 4.17
C GLY A 23 -1.71 -2.15 4.79
N GLU A 24 -0.65 -1.89 4.02
CA GLU A 24 0.53 -1.12 4.44
C GLU A 24 0.15 0.33 4.80
N ILE A 25 -0.67 0.98 3.97
CA ILE A 25 -1.17 2.34 4.22
C ILE A 25 -1.88 2.41 5.58
N LYS A 26 -2.79 1.47 5.86
CA LYS A 26 -3.52 1.41 7.15
C LYS A 26 -2.60 1.06 8.32
N SER A 27 -1.61 0.21 8.10
CA SER A 27 -0.64 -0.17 9.13
C SER A 27 0.22 1.03 9.55
N ASN A 28 0.84 1.72 8.59
CA ASN A 28 1.68 2.89 8.84
C ASN A 28 0.88 4.02 9.48
N TYR A 29 -0.33 4.30 9.00
CA TYR A 29 -1.21 5.29 9.62
C TYR A 29 -1.45 5.00 11.11
N ARG A 30 -1.84 3.76 11.46
CA ARG A 30 -2.07 3.37 12.86
C ARG A 30 -0.81 3.50 13.70
N ASN A 31 0.34 3.11 13.15
CA ASN A 31 1.64 3.23 13.83
C ASN A 31 2.01 4.69 14.12
N LEU A 32 1.81 5.58 13.15
CA LEU A 32 2.10 7.01 13.27
C LEU A 32 1.15 7.70 14.25
N ILE A 33 -0.16 7.42 14.19
CA ILE A 33 -1.12 7.96 15.17
C ILE A 33 -0.79 7.49 16.58
N ARG A 34 -0.42 6.21 16.76
CA ARG A 34 -0.01 5.69 18.07
C ARG A 34 1.28 6.37 18.58
N LYS A 35 2.19 6.77 17.69
CA LYS A 35 3.42 7.48 18.04
C LYS A 35 3.16 8.94 18.43
N TRP A 36 2.27 9.61 17.71
CA TRP A 36 1.99 11.05 17.85
C TRP A 36 0.68 11.36 18.59
N HIS A 37 0.06 10.37 19.24
CA HIS A 37 -1.19 10.56 19.97
C HIS A 37 -1.01 11.61 21.07
N PRO A 38 -1.91 12.60 21.22
CA PRO A 38 -1.79 13.66 22.22
C PRO A 38 -1.65 13.11 23.64
N ASP A 39 -2.34 12.01 23.97
CA ASP A 39 -2.29 11.36 25.29
C ASP A 39 -0.93 10.74 25.61
N ARG A 40 -0.11 10.43 24.60
CA ARG A 40 1.24 9.86 24.79
C ARG A 40 2.33 10.93 24.82
N CYS A 41 2.00 12.18 24.50
CA CYS A 41 2.95 13.28 24.40
C CYS A 41 2.89 14.21 25.62
N ASN A 42 3.56 13.81 26.70
CA ASN A 42 3.53 14.57 27.95
C ASN A 42 4.29 15.91 27.88
N LYS A 43 5.40 15.99 27.12
CA LYS A 43 6.27 17.19 27.09
C LYS A 43 6.01 18.15 25.93
N ASN A 44 5.27 17.72 24.89
CA ASN A 44 5.19 18.47 23.64
C ASN A 44 3.82 18.31 22.95
N LYS A 45 2.75 18.59 23.69
CA LYS A 45 1.35 18.43 23.26
C LYS A 45 1.05 19.15 21.94
N GLU A 46 1.54 20.36 21.75
CA GLU A 46 1.33 21.12 20.52
C GLU A 46 1.97 20.44 19.30
N LYS A 47 3.23 19.99 19.45
CA LYS A 47 3.93 19.26 18.37
C LYS A 47 3.20 17.98 17.99
N CYS A 48 2.70 17.24 18.98
CA CYS A 48 1.97 16.01 18.71
C CYS A 48 0.58 16.26 18.10
N LYS A 49 -0.11 17.33 18.51
CA LYS A 49 -1.35 17.78 17.86
C LYS A 49 -1.10 18.19 16.40
N ALA A 50 -0.03 18.94 16.14
CA ALA A 50 0.34 19.35 14.79
C ALA A 50 0.68 18.14 13.90
N MET A 51 1.47 17.18 14.41
CA MET A 51 1.84 15.98 13.66
C MET A 51 0.66 15.05 13.41
N SER A 52 -0.16 14.77 14.42
CA SER A 52 -1.37 13.95 14.26
C SER A 52 -2.34 14.55 13.24
N THR A 53 -2.54 15.87 13.26
CA THR A 53 -3.35 16.57 12.25
C THR A 53 -2.79 16.37 10.84
N LYS A 54 -1.46 16.51 10.67
CA LYS A 54 -0.79 16.27 9.37
C LYS A 54 -0.97 14.83 8.90
N ILE A 55 -0.82 13.85 9.79
CA ILE A 55 -0.98 12.43 9.48
C ILE A 55 -2.42 12.12 9.05
N ILE A 56 -3.42 12.65 9.75
CA ILE A 56 -4.84 12.46 9.40
C ILE A 56 -5.14 13.07 8.02
N ALA A 57 -4.65 14.29 7.76
CA ALA A 57 -4.83 14.95 6.46
C ALA A 57 -4.17 14.16 5.32
N ALA A 58 -2.94 13.68 5.52
CA ALA A 58 -2.23 12.85 4.54
C ALA A 58 -2.97 11.54 4.25
N TYR A 59 -3.45 10.86 5.30
CA TYR A 59 -4.24 9.64 5.16
C TYR A 59 -5.52 9.88 4.35
N LYS A 60 -6.21 11.00 4.58
CA LYS A 60 -7.41 11.35 3.81
C LYS A 60 -7.09 11.49 2.32
N ILE A 61 -6.03 12.22 1.96
CA ILE A 61 -5.61 12.41 0.56
C ILE A 61 -5.30 11.08 -0.12
N ILE A 62 -4.51 10.22 0.52
CA ILE A 62 -4.12 8.92 -0.03
C ILE A 62 -5.34 8.00 -0.14
N ASN A 63 -6.19 7.96 0.88
CA ASN A 63 -7.41 7.14 0.88
C ASN A 63 -8.38 7.58 -0.22
N ASP A 64 -8.56 8.89 -0.41
CA ASP A 64 -9.41 9.42 -1.48
C ASP A 64 -8.80 9.15 -2.86
N TYR A 65 -7.47 9.19 -2.99
CA TYR A 65 -6.79 8.78 -4.20
C TYR A 65 -7.03 7.29 -4.52
N CYS A 66 -6.85 6.41 -3.54
CA CYS A 66 -7.06 4.97 -3.68
C CYS A 66 -8.53 4.62 -3.96
N LYS A 67 -9.49 5.28 -3.34
CA LYS A 67 -10.94 5.03 -3.56
C LYS A 67 -11.39 5.34 -4.98
N ASN A 68 -10.78 6.35 -5.60
CA ASN A 68 -11.10 6.76 -6.97
C ASN A 68 -10.25 6.03 -8.03
N TYR A 69 -9.34 5.15 -7.59
CA TYR A 69 -8.53 4.36 -8.50
C TYR A 69 -9.37 3.24 -9.11
N LYS A 70 -9.31 3.12 -10.45
CA LYS A 70 -9.97 2.04 -11.18
C LYS A 70 -9.00 0.86 -11.27
N PHE A 71 -9.38 -0.26 -10.68
CA PHE A 71 -8.63 -1.51 -10.78
C PHE A 71 -8.81 -2.11 -12.17
N SER A 72 -7.72 -2.56 -12.78
CA SER A 72 -7.78 -3.40 -13.97
C SER A 72 -7.84 -4.85 -13.54
N PHE A 73 -8.80 -5.59 -14.10
CA PHE A 73 -8.92 -7.04 -13.95
C PHE A 73 -8.48 -7.78 -15.22
N SER A 74 -7.71 -7.11 -16.09
CA SER A 74 -7.14 -7.77 -17.26
C SER A 74 -6.15 -8.84 -16.83
N GLU A 75 -6.07 -9.91 -17.63
CA GLU A 75 -5.11 -11.00 -17.39
C GLU A 75 -3.68 -10.48 -17.28
N GLN A 76 -3.30 -9.49 -18.11
CA GLN A 76 -1.98 -8.88 -18.06
C GLN A 76 -1.72 -8.14 -16.75
N GLU A 77 -2.72 -7.44 -16.18
CA GLU A 77 -2.54 -6.75 -14.90
C GLU A 77 -2.39 -7.77 -13.76
N VAL A 78 -3.22 -8.81 -13.75
CA VAL A 78 -3.17 -9.87 -12.73
C VAL A 78 -1.82 -10.60 -12.77
N LYS A 79 -1.29 -10.88 -13.98
CA LYS A 79 0.03 -11.50 -14.17
C LYS A 79 1.18 -10.73 -13.53
N ASN A 80 1.07 -9.41 -13.41
CA ASN A 80 2.11 -8.58 -12.77
C ASN A 80 2.21 -8.80 -11.26
N TYR A 81 1.18 -9.38 -10.62
CA TYR A 81 1.12 -9.60 -9.17
C TYR A 81 1.07 -11.08 -8.79
N LEU A 82 1.34 -11.99 -9.73
CA LEU A 82 1.47 -13.41 -9.41
C LEU A 82 2.59 -13.62 -8.40
N SER A 83 2.35 -14.53 -7.47
CA SER A 83 3.42 -15.06 -6.64
C SER A 83 4.46 -15.79 -7.50
N ALA A 84 5.66 -15.98 -6.95
CA ALA A 84 6.71 -16.73 -7.64
C ALA A 84 6.26 -18.16 -7.98
N GLU A 85 5.43 -18.77 -7.13
CA GLU A 85 4.87 -20.10 -7.32
C GLU A 85 3.85 -20.12 -8.46
N GLU A 86 2.88 -19.21 -8.47
CA GLU A 86 1.87 -19.12 -9.54
C GLU A 86 2.51 -18.82 -10.90
N TRP A 87 3.48 -17.90 -10.93
CA TRP A 87 4.23 -17.59 -12.15
C TRP A 87 5.01 -18.82 -12.67
N TRP A 88 5.66 -19.56 -11.75
CA TRP A 88 6.41 -20.75 -12.11
C TRP A 88 5.48 -21.84 -12.66
N PHE A 89 4.33 -22.04 -12.00
CA PHE A 89 3.32 -23.00 -12.43
C PHE A 89 2.72 -22.65 -13.80
N GLU A 90 2.38 -21.38 -14.05
CA GLU A 90 1.88 -20.96 -15.38
C GLU A 90 2.92 -21.20 -16.48
N ARG A 91 4.19 -20.93 -16.20
CA ARG A 91 5.26 -21.00 -17.21
C ARG A 91 5.81 -22.41 -17.45
N PHE A 92 5.85 -23.24 -16.41
CA PHE A 92 6.54 -24.54 -16.44
C PHE A 92 5.66 -25.71 -15.97
N GLY A 93 4.60 -25.46 -15.20
CA GLY A 93 3.70 -26.50 -14.68
C GLY A 93 2.83 -27.19 -15.74
N MET A 94 2.61 -26.54 -16.89
CA MET A 94 1.87 -27.12 -18.03
C MET A 94 2.69 -28.06 -18.90
N ASN A 95 4.03 -28.00 -18.86
CA ASN A 95 4.89 -29.07 -19.41
C ASN A 95 5.04 -30.15 -18.34
N SER A 96 3.92 -30.81 -18.06
CA SER A 96 3.90 -32.05 -17.31
C SER A 96 4.77 -33.06 -18.04
N LEU A 97 6.01 -33.25 -17.57
CA LEU A 97 6.80 -34.46 -17.76
C LEU A 97 6.10 -35.72 -17.17
N TYR A 98 4.83 -35.62 -16.77
CA TYR A 98 3.97 -36.69 -16.29
C TYR A 98 2.82 -37.03 -17.26
N SER A 99 2.87 -36.62 -18.54
CA SER A 99 1.92 -37.11 -19.55
C SER A 99 2.29 -38.45 -20.21
N ASP A 100 3.41 -39.09 -19.82
CA ASP A 100 3.86 -40.37 -20.40
C ASP A 100 3.94 -41.50 -19.36
N ASN A 101 2.89 -41.72 -18.58
CA ASN A 101 2.67 -42.99 -17.86
C ASN A 101 1.17 -43.29 -17.80
N GLN A 102 0.59 -43.64 -18.94
CA GLN A 102 -0.61 -44.50 -18.99
C GLN A 102 -0.20 -45.75 -19.74
N GLU A 103 -0.07 -46.86 -18.99
CA GLU A 103 0.16 -48.23 -19.44
C GLU A 103 -0.92 -48.73 -20.41
#